data_AF-A0A7Y1Z2M7-F1
#
_entry.id   AF-A0A7Y1Z2M7-F1
#
_cell.length_a   1.000
_cell.length_b   1.000
_cell.length_c   1.000
_cell.angle_alpha   90.00
_cell.angle_beta   90.00
_cell.angle_gamma   90.00
#
_symmetry.space_group_name_H-M   'P 1'
#
loop_
_entity.id
_entity.type
_entity.pdbx_description
1 polymer ?
#
loop_
_entity_poly.entity_id
_entity_poly.type
_entity_poly.pdbx_seq_one_letter_code
_entity_poly.pdbx_strand_id
1 'polypeptide(L)'
;MNQEEASERLVEQRVRNRIMEEVWGLSRGDSGVVETGATEWSESFFDWFPYEGEPDGYPAMTTEEAVVVRDVCTLMQQAVAELDHSNHPSVEDLIATGWPERVAPVAQRALDLMLARGRFSEDVEEAEPSAPAAWP
;
A
#
# COMPACT_ATOMS: atom_id res chain seq x y z
N MET A 1 -33.41 -6.84 -0.16
CA MET A 1 -32.16 -7.65 -0.17
C MET A 1 -31.37 -7.18 1.02
N ASN A 2 -31.27 -7.98 2.08
CA ASN A 2 -30.42 -7.65 3.21
C ASN A 2 -28.98 -7.74 2.71
N GLN A 3 -28.28 -6.61 2.61
CA GLN A 3 -26.82 -6.66 2.62
C GLN A 3 -26.48 -7.07 4.05
N GLU A 4 -26.11 -8.34 4.25
CA GLU A 4 -25.42 -8.73 5.48
C GLU A 4 -24.16 -7.86 5.54
N GLU A 5 -24.13 -6.96 6.52
CA GLU A 5 -22.99 -6.08 6.76
C GLU A 5 -21.77 -6.98 6.99
N ALA A 6 -20.71 -6.76 6.22
CA ALA A 6 -19.49 -7.53 6.37
C ALA A 6 -18.99 -7.37 7.81
N SER A 7 -18.53 -8.45 8.43
CA SER A 7 -17.95 -8.36 9.76
C SER A 7 -16.70 -7.49 9.77
N GLU A 8 -16.40 -6.90 10.93
CA GLU A 8 -15.18 -6.11 11.14
C GLU A 8 -13.94 -6.90 10.71
N ARG A 9 -13.85 -8.17 11.11
CA ARG A 9 -12.75 -9.06 10.73
C ARG A 9 -12.61 -9.21 9.21
N LEU A 10 -13.72 -9.34 8.48
CA LEU A 10 -13.68 -9.45 7.01
C LEU A 10 -13.25 -8.15 6.36
N VAL A 11 -13.67 -7.00 6.90
CA VAL A 11 -13.22 -5.68 6.45
C VAL A 11 -11.71 -5.52 6.66
N GLU A 12 -11.19 -5.82 7.85
CA GLU A 12 -9.75 -5.71 8.14
C GLU A 12 -8.88 -6.54 7.18
N GLN A 13 -9.31 -7.76 6.87
CA GLN A 13 -8.59 -8.64 5.95
C GLN A 13 -8.53 -8.08 4.52
N ARG A 14 -9.68 -7.54 4.04
CA ARG A 14 -9.75 -6.88 2.75
C ARG A 14 -8.87 -5.63 2.72
N VAL A 15 -8.87 -4.83 3.79
CA VAL A 15 -7.99 -3.66 3.91
C VAL A 15 -6.51 -4.07 3.82
N ARG A 16 -6.07 -5.12 4.55
CA ARG A 16 -4.70 -5.63 4.40
C ARG A 16 -4.40 -6.03 2.96
N ASN A 17 -5.32 -6.72 2.30
CA ASN A 17 -5.16 -7.12 0.90
C ASN A 17 -5.05 -5.93 -0.05
N ARG A 18 -5.80 -4.84 0.17
CA ARG A 18 -5.68 -3.60 -0.62
C ARG A 18 -4.35 -2.90 -0.38
N ILE A 19 -3.92 -2.79 0.88
CA ILE A 19 -2.59 -2.25 1.21
C ILE A 19 -1.48 -3.04 0.52
N MET A 20 -1.60 -4.37 0.43
CA MET A 20 -0.64 -5.20 -0.31
C MET A 20 -0.56 -4.84 -1.80
N GLU A 21 -1.68 -4.45 -2.42
CA GLU A 21 -1.73 -4.04 -3.83
C GLU A 21 -1.05 -2.69 -4.03
N GLU A 22 -1.32 -1.72 -3.14
CA GLU A 22 -0.66 -0.42 -3.20
C GLU A 22 0.85 -0.52 -2.99
N VAL A 23 1.28 -1.30 -1.98
CA VAL A 23 2.69 -1.56 -1.72
C VAL A 23 3.36 -2.24 -2.93
N TRP A 24 2.65 -3.09 -3.66
CA TRP A 24 3.16 -3.66 -4.91
C TRP A 24 3.26 -2.65 -6.04
N GLY A 25 2.32 -1.72 -6.19
CA GLY A 25 2.47 -0.60 -7.12
C GLY A 25 3.74 0.19 -6.84
N LEU A 26 3.97 0.53 -5.56
CA LEU A 26 5.15 1.27 -5.10
C LEU A 26 6.46 0.49 -5.28
N SER A 27 6.45 -0.83 -5.13
CA SER A 27 7.67 -1.64 -5.22
C SER A 27 8.29 -1.69 -6.62
N ARG A 28 7.57 -1.18 -7.62
CA ARG A 28 7.95 -1.19 -9.04
C ARG A 28 8.70 0.06 -9.50
N GLY A 29 8.96 1.00 -8.60
CA GLY A 29 9.75 2.21 -8.88
C GLY A 29 9.17 3.01 -10.04
N ASP A 30 10.03 3.46 -10.95
CA ASP A 30 9.63 4.27 -12.11
C ASP A 30 8.59 3.55 -12.98
N SER A 31 8.67 2.22 -13.09
CA SER A 31 7.71 1.44 -13.88
C SER A 31 6.31 1.48 -13.26
N GLY A 32 6.21 1.53 -11.93
CA GLY A 32 4.94 1.71 -11.24
C GLY A 32 4.30 3.06 -11.59
N VAL A 33 5.08 4.14 -11.57
CA VAL A 33 4.63 5.49 -11.94
C VAL A 33 4.14 5.56 -13.39
N VAL A 34 4.85 4.92 -14.32
CA VAL A 34 4.46 4.90 -15.73
C VAL A 34 3.10 4.21 -15.94
N GLU A 35 2.81 3.18 -15.16
CA GLU A 35 1.59 2.40 -15.29
C GLU A 35 0.36 3.07 -14.65
N THR A 36 0.53 3.67 -13.47
CA THR A 36 -0.58 4.29 -12.73
C THR A 36 -0.74 5.78 -13.02
N GLY A 37 0.34 6.46 -13.39
CA GLY A 37 0.41 7.91 -13.52
C GLY A 37 0.90 8.58 -12.24
N ALA A 38 1.41 9.80 -12.38
CA ALA A 38 2.09 10.51 -11.29
C ALA A 38 1.21 10.79 -10.06
N THR A 39 -0.06 11.14 -10.27
CA THR A 39 -1.02 11.38 -9.17
C THR A 39 -1.40 10.07 -8.48
N GLU A 40 -1.82 9.08 -9.25
CA GLU A 40 -2.29 7.80 -8.69
C GLU A 40 -1.18 7.03 -7.98
N TRP A 41 0.09 7.21 -8.37
CA TRP A 41 1.22 6.59 -7.66
C TRP A 41 1.26 6.93 -6.16
N SER A 42 0.87 8.13 -5.75
CA SER A 42 0.80 8.51 -4.34
C SER A 42 -0.62 8.43 -3.77
N GLU A 43 -1.62 8.98 -4.47
CA GLU A 43 -2.97 9.14 -3.93
C GLU A 43 -3.61 7.78 -3.56
N SER A 44 -3.44 6.76 -4.40
CA SER A 44 -3.96 5.40 -4.13
C SER A 44 -3.41 4.79 -2.84
N PHE A 45 -2.16 5.10 -2.48
CA PHE A 45 -1.58 4.68 -1.21
C PHE A 45 -2.19 5.45 -0.03
N PHE A 46 -2.43 6.76 -0.18
CA PHE A 46 -3.00 7.61 0.86
C PHE A 46 -4.52 7.45 1.03
N ASP A 47 -5.19 6.69 0.17
CA ASP A 47 -6.55 6.20 0.47
C ASP A 47 -6.59 5.33 1.74
N TRP A 48 -5.46 4.71 2.10
CA TRP A 48 -5.33 3.80 3.24
C TRP A 48 -4.50 4.36 4.40
N PHE A 49 -3.77 5.44 4.18
CA PHE A 49 -2.80 6.00 5.13
C PHE A 49 -2.90 7.52 5.21
N PRO A 50 -2.57 8.14 6.35
CA PRO A 50 -2.59 9.58 6.45
C PRO A 50 -1.43 10.22 5.68
N TYR A 51 -1.68 11.42 5.13
CA TYR A 51 -0.66 12.29 4.53
C TYR A 51 0.45 12.71 5.50
N GLU A 52 0.15 12.76 6.79
CA GLU A 52 1.10 13.11 7.84
C GLU A 52 0.77 12.37 9.13
N GLY A 53 1.79 11.92 9.86
CA GLY A 53 1.64 11.28 11.17
C GLY A 53 1.46 9.76 11.12
N GLU A 54 1.16 9.17 12.29
CA GLU A 54 1.00 7.72 12.41
C GLU A 54 -0.41 7.28 11.97
N PRO A 55 -0.55 6.19 11.19
CA PRO A 55 -1.84 5.59 10.90
C PRO A 55 -2.59 5.16 12.16
N ASP A 56 -3.93 5.20 12.11
CA ASP A 56 -4.78 4.77 13.22
C ASP A 56 -4.64 3.28 13.56
N GLY A 57 -4.13 2.48 12.62
CA GLY A 57 -3.82 1.07 12.84
C GLY A 57 -3.31 0.35 11.59
N TYR A 58 -2.99 -0.94 11.77
CA TYR A 58 -2.53 -1.85 10.72
C TYR A 58 -3.42 -3.11 10.71
N PRO A 59 -4.59 -3.05 10.05
CA PRO A 59 -5.61 -4.10 10.13
C PRO A 59 -5.11 -5.46 9.67
N ALA A 60 -5.42 -6.52 10.41
CA ALA A 60 -5.04 -7.91 10.10
C ALA A 60 -3.53 -8.17 9.92
N MET A 61 -2.65 -7.20 10.22
CA MET A 61 -1.20 -7.32 10.06
C MET A 61 -0.56 -7.89 11.34
N THR A 62 0.54 -8.62 11.17
CA THR A 62 1.43 -8.94 12.29
C THR A 62 2.19 -7.68 12.74
N THR A 63 2.79 -7.72 13.93
CA THR A 63 3.67 -6.63 14.39
C THR A 63 4.81 -6.36 13.41
N GLU A 64 5.36 -7.41 12.80
CA GLU A 64 6.47 -7.28 11.85
C GLU A 64 6.01 -6.64 10.52
N GLU A 65 4.84 -7.05 10.02
CA GLU A 65 4.19 -6.44 8.85
C GLU A 65 3.88 -4.95 9.09
N ALA A 66 3.31 -4.62 10.25
CA ALA A 66 3.00 -3.24 10.63
C ALA A 66 4.26 -2.36 10.66
N VAL A 67 5.38 -2.87 11.17
CA VAL A 67 6.65 -2.11 11.21
C VAL A 67 7.14 -1.77 9.81
N VAL A 68 7.16 -2.74 8.89
CA VAL A 68 7.69 -2.49 7.54
C VAL A 68 6.73 -1.66 6.69
N VAL A 69 5.41 -1.78 6.87
CA VAL A 69 4.43 -0.93 6.19
C VAL A 69 4.50 0.51 6.72
N ARG A 70 4.73 0.71 8.02
CA ARG A 70 5.00 2.04 8.58
C ARG A 70 6.24 2.69 7.95
N ASP A 71 7.29 1.92 7.70
CA ASP A 71 8.50 2.43 7.05
C ASP A 71 8.18 2.93 5.62
N VAL A 72 7.32 2.23 4.87
CA VAL A 72 6.81 2.68 3.56
C VAL A 72 6.01 3.96 3.71
N CYS A 73 5.05 4.01 4.65
CA CYS A 73 4.22 5.18 4.92
C CYS A 73 5.07 6.41 5.22
N THR A 74 6.05 6.28 6.12
CA THR A 74 6.97 7.36 6.49
C THR A 74 7.72 7.91 5.27
N LEU A 75 8.16 7.03 4.36
CA LEU A 75 8.90 7.43 3.17
C LEU A 75 7.99 8.09 2.12
N MET A 76 6.77 7.60 1.96
CA MET A 76 5.77 8.22 1.09
C MET A 76 5.37 9.62 1.58
N GLN A 77 5.18 9.79 2.90
CA GLN A 77 4.92 11.10 3.50
C GLN A 77 6.09 12.07 3.25
N GLN A 78 7.34 11.60 3.32
CA GLN A 78 8.51 12.41 2.95
C GLN A 78 8.54 12.77 1.47
N ALA A 79 8.25 11.81 0.59
CA ALA A 79 8.20 12.03 -0.85
C ALA A 79 7.20 13.12 -1.19
N VAL A 80 5.98 12.99 -0.67
CA VAL A 80 4.90 13.94 -0.85
C VAL A 80 5.28 15.30 -0.25
N ALA A 81 5.75 15.39 0.99
CA ALA A 81 6.15 16.67 1.57
C ALA A 81 7.23 17.44 0.77
N GLU A 82 8.11 16.74 0.04
CA GLU A 82 9.11 17.36 -0.84
C GLU A 82 8.60 17.69 -2.25
N LEU A 83 7.57 16.99 -2.72
CA LEU A 83 6.91 17.26 -3.99
C LEU A 83 5.95 18.44 -3.80
N ASP A 84 6.31 19.63 -4.29
CA ASP A 84 5.40 20.79 -4.26
C ASP A 84 4.06 20.44 -4.95
N HIS A 85 3.02 20.20 -4.13
CA HIS A 85 1.69 19.72 -4.54
C HIS A 85 0.92 20.68 -5.45
N SER A 86 1.45 21.88 -5.68
CA SER A 86 0.73 22.92 -6.41
C SER A 86 0.54 22.65 -7.90
N ASN A 87 1.17 21.60 -8.48
CA ASN A 87 1.27 21.50 -9.94
C ASN A 87 0.91 20.17 -10.62
N HIS A 88 0.31 19.17 -9.95
CA HIS A 88 -0.01 17.86 -10.58
C HIS A 88 1.15 17.36 -11.49
N PRO A 89 2.27 16.93 -10.90
CA PRO A 89 3.50 16.67 -11.65
C PRO A 89 3.26 15.70 -12.80
N SER A 90 3.97 15.88 -13.91
CA SER A 90 3.98 14.86 -14.97
C SER A 90 4.67 13.58 -14.47
N VAL A 91 4.49 12.47 -15.20
CA VAL A 91 5.20 11.21 -14.93
C VAL A 91 6.71 11.44 -14.96
N GLU A 92 7.19 12.20 -15.95
CA GLU A 92 8.60 12.53 -16.10
C GLU A 92 9.14 13.38 -14.96
N ASP A 93 8.37 14.37 -14.49
CA ASP A 93 8.78 15.21 -13.35
C ASP A 93 8.89 14.40 -12.07
N LEU A 94 7.93 13.50 -11.81
CA LEU A 94 7.96 12.63 -10.65
C LEU A 94 9.15 11.66 -10.70
N ILE A 95 9.38 11.01 -11.84
CA ILE A 95 10.54 10.13 -12.04
C ILE A 95 11.85 10.90 -11.85
N ALA A 96 11.93 12.12 -12.37
CA ALA A 96 13.13 12.96 -12.25
C ALA A 96 13.50 13.29 -10.79
N THR A 97 12.54 13.23 -9.85
CA THR A 97 12.84 13.37 -8.42
C THR A 97 13.63 12.19 -7.86
N GLY A 98 13.52 11.01 -8.48
CA GLY A 98 14.10 9.76 -7.98
C GLY A 98 13.42 9.22 -6.72
N TRP A 99 12.27 9.77 -6.31
CA TRP A 99 11.47 9.23 -5.22
C TRP A 99 10.94 7.82 -5.49
N PRO A 100 10.42 7.50 -6.70
CA PRO A 100 9.90 6.16 -6.98
C PRO A 100 10.96 5.06 -6.73
N GLU A 101 12.17 5.24 -7.27
CA GLU A 101 13.29 4.31 -7.06
C GLU A 101 13.80 4.25 -5.61
N ARG A 102 13.65 5.34 -4.84
CA ARG A 102 13.97 5.34 -3.40
C ARG A 102 12.95 4.57 -2.57
N VAL A 103 11.65 4.66 -2.91
CA VAL A 103 10.56 3.97 -2.22
C VAL A 103 10.54 2.48 -2.55
N ALA A 104 10.79 2.13 -3.82
CA ALA A 104 10.71 0.77 -4.34
C ALA A 104 11.34 -0.32 -3.45
N PRO A 105 12.61 -0.22 -3.00
CA PRO A 105 13.22 -1.28 -2.19
C PRO A 105 12.58 -1.44 -0.80
N VAL A 106 12.04 -0.37 -0.21
CA VAL A 106 11.35 -0.43 1.09
C VAL A 106 9.98 -1.08 0.91
N ALA A 107 9.24 -0.68 -0.12
CA ALA A 107 7.97 -1.28 -0.49
C ALA A 107 8.12 -2.76 -0.85
N GLN A 108 9.16 -3.14 -1.60
CA GLN A 108 9.42 -4.55 -1.95
C GLN A 108 9.64 -5.39 -0.69
N ARG A 109 10.41 -4.89 0.28
CA ARG A 109 10.62 -5.60 1.55
C ARG A 109 9.32 -5.80 2.32
N ALA A 110 8.46 -4.78 2.37
CA ALA A 110 7.16 -4.90 3.02
C ALA A 110 6.28 -5.93 2.31
N LEU A 111 6.22 -5.87 0.98
CA LEU A 111 5.49 -6.80 0.15
C LEU A 111 5.96 -8.25 0.35
N ASP A 112 7.26 -8.50 0.30
CA ASP A 112 7.84 -9.84 0.49
C ASP A 112 7.42 -10.45 1.84
N LEU A 113 7.43 -9.64 2.90
CA LEU A 113 7.02 -10.08 4.23
C LEU A 113 5.53 -10.44 4.28
N MET A 114 4.67 -9.58 3.70
CA MET A 114 3.22 -9.82 3.66
C MET A 114 2.88 -11.03 2.78
N LEU A 115 3.59 -11.22 1.66
CA LEU A 115 3.44 -12.35 0.75
C LEU A 115 3.90 -13.67 1.36
N ALA A 116 4.94 -13.66 2.22
CA ALA A 116 5.40 -14.86 2.91
C ALA A 116 4.31 -15.48 3.79
N ARG A 117 3.42 -14.64 4.35
CA ARG A 117 2.23 -15.08 5.10
C ARG A 117 1.04 -15.37 4.18
N GLY A 118 0.96 -14.70 3.03
CA GLY A 118 -0.07 -14.87 2.03
C GLY A 118 -1.17 -13.81 2.07
N ARG A 119 -2.18 -13.99 1.21
CA ARG A 119 -3.38 -13.14 1.12
C ARG A 119 -4.55 -13.77 1.85
N PHE A 120 -5.36 -12.94 2.49
CA PHE A 120 -6.60 -13.37 3.12
C PHE A 120 -7.68 -13.61 2.05
N SER A 121 -8.63 -14.48 2.36
CA SER A 121 -9.88 -14.56 1.61
C SER A 121 -10.69 -13.27 1.75
N GLU A 122 -11.34 -12.86 0.66
CA GLU A 122 -12.24 -11.70 0.66
C GLU A 122 -13.69 -12.11 0.96
N ASP A 123 -14.00 -13.40 0.97
CA ASP A 123 -15.37 -13.91 1.13
C ASP A 123 -15.63 -14.55 2.50
N VAL A 124 -14.58 -15.05 3.16
CA VAL A 124 -14.68 -15.73 4.44
C VAL A 124 -13.71 -15.16 5.46
N GLU A 125 -14.11 -15.17 6.73
CA GLU A 125 -13.22 -14.81 7.82
C GLU A 125 -12.15 -15.88 8.05
N GLU A 126 -10.90 -15.43 8.18
CA GLU A 126 -9.79 -16.31 8.48
C GLU A 126 -9.00 -15.77 9.68
N ALA A 127 -8.44 -16.69 10.47
CA ALA A 127 -7.48 -16.33 11.51
C ALA A 127 -6.10 -16.01 10.92
N GLU A 128 -5.69 -16.78 9.91
CA GLU A 128 -4.43 -16.64 9.18
C GLU A 128 -4.68 -16.76 7.67
N PRO A 129 -3.89 -16.08 6.81
CA PRO A 129 -4.07 -16.15 5.37
C PRO A 129 -3.92 -17.58 4.85
N SER A 130 -4.78 -18.00 3.92
CA SER A 130 -4.89 -19.42 3.56
C SER A 130 -4.22 -19.86 2.24
N ALA A 131 -3.74 -18.93 1.39
CA ALA A 131 -2.98 -19.11 0.14
C ALA A 131 -3.37 -20.27 -0.84
N PRO A 132 -3.44 -20.05 -2.18
CA PRO A 132 -3.15 -18.81 -2.91
C PRO A 132 -4.44 -18.10 -3.34
N ALA A 133 -4.72 -16.93 -2.78
CA ALA A 133 -5.59 -15.97 -3.47
C ALA A 133 -4.78 -15.34 -4.61
N ALA A 134 -5.41 -15.17 -5.78
CA ALA A 134 -4.75 -14.64 -6.97
C ALA A 134 -4.16 -13.24 -6.69
N TRP A 135 -2.97 -12.99 -7.23
CA TRP A 135 -2.43 -11.64 -7.39
C TRP A 135 -3.16 -10.96 -8.56
N PRO A 136 -3.48 -9.66 -8.49
CA PRO A 136 -3.97 -8.92 -9.65
C PRO A 136 -2.93 -8.90 -10.79
#